data_AF-A0A2D4MDI5-F1
#
_entry.id   AF-A0A2D4MDI5-F1
#
_cell.length_a   1.000
_cell.length_b   1.000
_cell.length_c   1.000
_cell.angle_alpha   90.00
_cell.angle_beta   90.00
_cell.angle_gamma   90.00
#
_symmetry.space_group_name_H-M   'P 1'
#
loop_
_entity.id
_entity.type
_entity.pdbx_description
1 polymer ?
#
loop_
_entity_poly.entity_id
_entity_poly.type
_entity_poly.pdbx_seq_one_letter_code
_entity_poly.pdbx_strand_id
1 'polypeptide(L)'
;ILFGCGSSFAFHPTLVILGHYFKRRLGLANGLVTTGSCLFSVGISYLLKVMGKTVELARSFQILSAFLLVQIFLSLTFRPMLPSVSSPREREIKLDTRSWMQQCTSQMRKYFNLRVFRRKTYRVWAFGIATAILGYFVPYLHLVKFVEEKFNEKEKSWIVLACIGAMSGVGRLVSGPISDLIPGLKKIYLQVASFITLGVMCMMLLQCQAFSGVIVVCLFLGLCEGLFITIMAPIAFEL
;
A
#
# COMPACT_ATOMS: atom_id res chain seq x y z
N ILE A 1 17.81 4.42 2.41
CA ILE A 1 17.88 3.18 3.22
C ILE A 1 17.10 3.35 4.54
N LEU A 2 17.50 4.27 5.44
CA LEU A 2 16.85 4.48 6.74
C LEU A 2 15.33 4.68 6.65
N PHE A 3 14.87 5.61 5.81
CA PHE A 3 13.43 5.86 5.60
C PHE A 3 12.69 4.60 5.13
N GLY A 4 13.23 3.90 4.11
CA GLY A 4 12.60 2.69 3.57
C GLY A 4 12.47 1.55 4.60
N CYS A 5 13.52 1.32 5.40
CA CYS A 5 13.47 0.33 6.48
C CYS A 5 12.44 0.72 7.56
N GLY A 6 12.45 1.99 7.99
CA GLY A 6 11.51 2.50 8.99
C GLY A 6 10.05 2.41 8.53
N SER A 7 9.76 2.86 7.32
CA SER A 7 8.42 2.76 6.73
C SER A 7 7.96 1.31 6.58
N SER A 8 8.86 0.38 6.23
CA SER A 8 8.52 -1.04 6.11
C SER A 8 8.15 -1.65 7.47
N PHE A 9 8.87 -1.31 8.53
CA PHE A 9 8.58 -1.75 9.89
C PHE A 9 7.33 -1.10 10.48
N ALA A 10 6.95 0.09 10.02
CA ALA A 10 5.67 0.71 10.40
C ALA A 10 4.49 0.10 9.63
N PHE A 11 4.62 -0.10 8.32
CA PHE A 11 3.53 -0.51 7.44
C PHE A 11 3.10 -1.97 7.65
N HIS A 12 4.05 -2.90 7.80
CA HIS A 12 3.72 -4.32 7.93
C HIS A 12 2.87 -4.65 9.17
N PRO A 13 3.23 -4.21 10.40
CA PRO A 13 2.42 -4.46 11.58
C PRO A 13 1.01 -3.87 11.47
N THR A 14 0.85 -2.68 10.87
CA THR A 14 -0.45 -2.06 10.67
C THR A 14 -1.40 -2.94 9.84
N LEU A 15 -0.89 -3.54 8.76
CA LEU A 15 -1.68 -4.47 7.94
C LEU A 15 -2.00 -5.77 8.69
N VAL A 16 -1.03 -6.33 9.42
CA VAL A 16 -1.18 -7.61 10.14
C VAL A 16 -2.22 -7.48 11.26
N ILE A 17 -2.14 -6.41 12.05
CA ILE A 17 -3.06 -6.15 13.18
C ILE A 17 -4.51 -6.07 12.69
N LEU A 18 -4.74 -5.46 11.52
CA LEU A 18 -6.08 -5.32 10.96
C LEU A 18 -6.76 -6.68 10.75
N GLY A 19 -6.02 -7.68 10.26
CA GLY A 19 -6.55 -9.02 10.07
C GLY A 19 -6.77 -9.81 11.37
N HIS A 20 -6.12 -9.42 12.46
CA HIS A 20 -6.40 -9.97 13.78
C HIS A 20 -7.66 -9.36 14.42
N TYR A 21 -7.88 -8.06 14.25
CA TYR A 21 -9.03 -7.34 14.81
C TYR A 21 -10.32 -7.59 14.03
N PHE A 22 -10.27 -7.62 12.70
CA PHE A 22 -11.45 -7.72 11.85
C PHE A 22 -11.39 -8.98 10.98
N LYS A 23 -12.03 -10.07 11.44
CA LYS A 23 -12.11 -11.32 10.66
C LYS A 23 -13.25 -11.35 9.64
N ARG A 24 -14.37 -10.66 9.91
CA ARG A 24 -15.59 -10.71 9.09
C ARG A 24 -15.74 -9.54 8.10
N ARG A 25 -15.13 -8.39 8.42
CA ARG A 25 -15.18 -7.16 7.60
C ARG A 25 -13.78 -6.59 7.37
N LEU A 26 -12.86 -7.48 7.01
CA LEU A 26 -11.44 -7.14 6.85
C LEU A 26 -11.25 -6.21 5.65
N GLY A 27 -11.96 -6.45 4.56
CA GLY A 27 -11.94 -5.62 3.36
C GLY A 27 -12.40 -4.20 3.66
N LEU A 28 -13.52 -4.02 4.36
CA LEU A 28 -14.01 -2.69 4.74
C LEU A 28 -13.03 -1.96 5.67
N ALA A 29 -12.51 -2.63 6.69
CA ALA A 29 -11.53 -2.04 7.60
C ALA A 29 -10.24 -1.64 6.86
N ASN A 30 -9.74 -2.52 5.98
CA ASN A 30 -8.55 -2.24 5.18
C ASN A 30 -8.79 -1.09 4.19
N GLY A 31 -9.96 -1.05 3.53
CA GLY A 31 -10.38 0.03 2.65
C GLY A 31 -10.38 1.38 3.38
N LEU A 32 -10.95 1.44 4.60
CA LEU A 32 -10.99 2.66 5.40
C LEU A 32 -9.60 3.13 5.82
N VAL A 33 -8.77 2.23 6.36
CA VAL A 33 -7.39 2.56 6.79
C VAL A 33 -6.54 3.00 5.61
N THR A 34 -6.62 2.30 4.49
CA THR A 34 -5.86 2.64 3.27
C THR A 34 -6.38 3.92 2.59
N THR A 35 -7.65 4.29 2.76
CA THR A 35 -8.16 5.60 2.28
C THR A 35 -7.46 6.77 2.98
N GLY A 36 -7.11 6.60 4.26
CA GLY A 36 -6.34 7.61 5.00
C GLY A 36 -5.02 7.99 4.33
N SER A 37 -4.33 7.03 3.70
CA SER A 37 -3.08 7.35 2.99
C SER A 37 -3.32 8.17 1.72
N CYS A 38 -4.48 8.03 1.06
CA CYS A 38 -4.85 8.84 -0.10
C CYS A 38 -5.11 10.29 0.30
N LEU A 39 -5.84 10.51 1.39
CA LEU A 39 -6.07 11.85 1.95
C LEU A 39 -4.75 12.52 2.32
N PHE A 40 -3.87 11.77 2.99
CA PHE A 40 -2.53 12.25 3.30
C PHE A 40 -1.73 12.55 2.02
N SER A 41 -1.79 11.69 1.00
CA SER A 41 -1.07 11.89 -0.27
C SER A 41 -1.55 13.15 -1.02
N VAL A 42 -2.85 13.40 -1.08
CA VAL A 42 -3.39 14.61 -1.72
C VAL A 42 -3.00 15.86 -0.91
N GLY A 43 -3.11 15.78 0.42
CA GLY A 43 -2.71 16.86 1.32
C GLY A 43 -1.22 17.20 1.22
N ILE A 44 -0.35 16.18 1.21
CA ILE A 44 1.10 16.40 1.08
C ILE A 44 1.47 16.91 -0.30
N SER A 45 0.82 16.46 -1.38
CA SER A 45 1.04 17.02 -2.73
C SER A 45 0.68 18.50 -2.80
N TYR A 46 -0.42 18.92 -2.17
CA TYR A 46 -0.78 20.33 -2.09
C TYR A 46 0.22 21.13 -1.24
N LEU A 47 0.57 20.61 -0.05
CA LEU A 47 1.57 21.23 0.83
C LEU A 47 2.90 21.43 0.10
N LEU A 48 3.40 20.40 -0.59
CA LEU A 48 4.64 20.44 -1.36
C LEU A 48 4.58 21.46 -2.50
N LYS A 49 3.42 21.64 -3.15
CA LYS A 49 3.25 22.69 -4.17
C LYS A 49 3.39 24.08 -3.58
N VAL A 50 2.74 24.34 -2.45
CA VAL A 50 2.79 25.65 -1.77
C VAL A 50 4.21 25.94 -1.28
N MET A 51 4.83 24.93 -0.66
CA MET A 51 6.21 25.02 -0.15
C MET A 51 7.22 25.16 -1.28
N GLY A 52 7.07 24.45 -2.40
CA GLY A 52 7.99 24.53 -3.54
C GLY A 52 8.08 25.92 -4.18
N LYS A 53 7.07 26.79 -3.98
CA LYS A 53 7.10 28.19 -4.46
C LYS A 53 7.78 29.16 -3.49
N THR A 54 7.95 28.80 -2.22
CA THR A 54 8.28 29.77 -1.14
C THR A 54 9.35 29.31 -0.17
N VAL A 55 9.64 28.01 -0.11
CA VAL A 55 10.42 27.37 0.95
C VAL A 55 11.57 26.57 0.32
N GLU A 56 12.78 26.74 0.87
CA GLU A 56 13.94 25.95 0.48
C GLU A 56 13.72 24.45 0.72
N LEU A 57 14.30 23.61 -0.15
CA LEU A 57 14.14 22.16 -0.13
C LEU A 57 14.45 21.54 1.26
N ALA A 58 15.45 22.08 1.97
CA ALA A 58 15.83 21.63 3.30
C ALA A 58 14.69 21.76 4.34
N ARG A 59 13.96 22.88 4.34
CA ARG A 59 12.82 23.10 5.24
C ARG A 59 11.63 22.20 4.90
N SER A 60 11.48 21.83 3.62
CA SER A 60 10.47 20.83 3.20
C SER A 60 10.75 19.45 3.81
N PHE A 61 12.01 19.01 3.83
CA PHE A 61 12.40 17.77 4.50
C PHE A 61 12.22 17.84 6.02
N GLN A 62 12.45 18.99 6.65
CA GLN A 62 12.21 19.17 8.09
C GLN A 62 10.72 19.01 8.45
N ILE A 63 9.83 19.61 7.66
CA ILE A 63 8.39 19.48 7.86
C ILE A 63 7.95 18.02 7.65
N LEU A 64 8.47 17.33 6.63
CA LEU A 64 8.20 15.90 6.43
C LEU A 64 8.68 15.06 7.63
N SER A 65 9.85 15.39 8.20
CA SER A 65 10.37 14.73 9.40
C SER A 65 9.44 14.93 10.62
N ALA A 66 8.88 16.13 10.79
CA ALA A 66 7.89 16.40 11.85
C ALA A 66 6.64 15.52 11.72
N PHE A 67 6.13 15.31 10.51
CA PHE A 67 5.02 14.37 10.28
C PHE A 67 5.38 12.93 10.65
N LEU A 68 6.60 12.47 10.33
CA LEU A 68 7.07 11.15 10.72
C LEU A 68 7.21 11.00 12.24
N LEU A 69 7.63 12.07 12.94
CA LEU A 69 7.65 12.07 14.41
C LEU A 69 6.25 11.91 15.00
N VAL A 70 5.25 12.63 14.48
CA VAL A 70 3.85 12.48 14.89
C VAL A 70 3.37 11.04 14.67
N GLN A 71 3.76 10.41 13.55
CA GLN A 71 3.43 9.00 13.29
C GLN A 71 4.02 8.06 14.35
N ILE A 72 5.22 8.34 14.87
CA ILE A 72 5.83 7.55 15.95
C ILE A 72 4.96 7.64 17.21
N PHE A 73 4.54 8.84 17.63
CA PHE A 73 3.67 9.01 18.79
C PHE A 73 2.32 8.30 18.63
N LEU A 74 1.71 8.39 17.44
CA LEU A 74 0.49 7.64 17.13
C LEU A 74 0.72 6.12 17.20
N SER A 75 1.87 5.65 16.71
CA SER A 75 2.23 4.23 16.74
C SER A 75 2.38 3.70 18.17
N LEU A 76 2.80 4.52 19.13
CA LEU A 76 2.88 4.14 20.55
C LEU A 76 1.51 3.94 21.20
N THR A 77 0.45 4.52 20.62
CA THR A 77 -0.93 4.34 21.11
C THR A 77 -1.50 2.98 20.71
N PHE A 78 -0.92 2.31 19.70
CA PHE A 78 -1.35 0.98 19.29
C PHE A 78 -1.04 -0.06 20.38
N ARG A 79 -2.08 -0.64 20.99
CA ARG A 79 -1.96 -1.83 21.83
C ARG A 79 -2.06 -3.09 20.98
N PRO A 80 -0.98 -3.89 20.83
CA PRO A 80 -1.05 -5.13 20.10
C PRO A 80 -1.86 -6.17 20.89
N MET A 81 -3.08 -6.46 20.45
CA MET A 81 -3.83 -7.64 20.90
C MET A 81 -3.30 -8.86 20.14
N LEU A 82 -2.17 -9.39 20.59
CA LEU A 82 -1.66 -10.69 20.14
C LEU A 82 -2.41 -11.79 20.91
N PRO A 83 -2.81 -12.89 20.24
CA PRO A 83 -3.26 -14.07 20.97
C PRO A 83 -2.13 -14.52 21.92
N SER A 84 -2.47 -14.70 23.20
CA SER A 84 -1.57 -15.16 24.26
C SER A 84 -0.84 -16.43 23.81
N VAL A 85 0.41 -16.28 23.38
CA VAL A 85 1.32 -17.41 23.21
C VAL A 85 1.87 -17.70 24.59
N SER A 86 1.30 -18.71 25.24
CA SER A 86 1.81 -19.56 26.34
C SER A 86 2.85 -18.93 27.28
N SER A 87 2.52 -18.99 28.57
CA SER A 87 3.24 -18.48 29.76
C SER A 87 4.79 -18.42 29.62
N PRO A 88 5.43 -17.34 30.15
CA PRO A 88 6.89 -17.15 30.10
C PRO A 88 7.68 -18.34 30.67
N ARG A 89 7.13 -19.04 31.67
CA ARG A 89 7.76 -20.14 32.41
C ARG A 89 8.11 -21.36 31.55
N GLU A 90 7.39 -21.64 30.47
CA GLU A 90 7.65 -22.81 29.63
C GLU A 90 8.74 -22.54 28.56
N ARG A 91 9.09 -21.26 28.35
CA ARG A 91 10.15 -20.81 27.43
C ARG A 91 11.54 -20.88 28.06
N GLU A 92 11.68 -20.56 29.35
CA GLU A 92 12.98 -20.59 30.05
C GLU A 92 13.58 -22.00 30.11
N ILE A 93 12.77 -23.02 30.43
CA ILE A 93 13.26 -24.40 30.63
C ILE A 93 13.82 -25.03 29.34
N LYS A 94 13.43 -24.55 28.14
CA LYS A 94 13.94 -25.05 26.85
C LYS A 94 15.10 -24.25 26.27
N LEU A 95 15.43 -23.09 26.85
CA LEU A 95 16.44 -22.18 26.31
C LEU A 95 17.87 -22.49 26.77
N ASP A 96 18.05 -23.07 27.97
CA ASP A 96 19.37 -23.23 28.60
C ASP A 96 20.27 -24.32 28.01
N THR A 97 19.76 -25.17 27.09
CA THR A 97 20.54 -26.31 26.55
C THR A 97 20.97 -26.16 25.08
N ARG A 98 20.74 -25.01 24.42
CA ARG A 98 21.04 -24.85 22.98
C ARG A 98 22.06 -23.76 22.69
N SER A 99 23.05 -24.10 21.86
CA SER A 99 24.07 -23.17 21.38
C SER A 99 23.45 -22.00 20.61
N TRP A 100 24.03 -20.80 20.75
CA TRP A 100 23.57 -19.53 20.15
C TRP A 100 23.25 -19.64 18.64
N MET A 101 24.04 -20.43 17.91
CA MET A 101 23.85 -20.71 16.48
C MET A 101 22.58 -21.54 16.20
N GLN A 102 22.25 -22.51 17.05
CA GLN A 102 21.00 -23.29 16.99
C GLN A 102 19.78 -22.46 17.43
N GLN A 103 19.96 -21.50 18.34
CA GLN A 103 18.93 -20.54 18.70
C GLN A 103 18.60 -19.62 17.53
N CYS A 104 19.59 -18.99 16.89
CA CYS A 104 19.39 -18.15 15.71
C CYS A 104 18.75 -18.95 14.56
N THR A 105 19.26 -20.15 14.23
CA THR A 105 18.68 -20.95 13.15
C THR A 105 17.29 -21.48 13.48
N SER A 106 16.95 -21.79 14.75
CA SER A 106 15.60 -22.23 15.12
C SER A 106 14.59 -21.08 15.15
N GLN A 107 15.00 -19.89 15.60
CA GLN A 107 14.23 -18.65 15.49
C GLN A 107 13.99 -18.32 14.02
N MET A 108 15.04 -18.35 13.20
CA MET A 108 14.96 -18.10 11.76
C MET A 108 14.04 -19.11 11.09
N ARG A 109 14.10 -20.41 11.41
CA ARG A 109 13.19 -21.45 10.89
C ARG A 109 11.73 -21.25 11.31
N LYS A 110 11.49 -20.62 12.46
CA LYS A 110 10.14 -20.30 12.98
C LYS A 110 9.54 -19.09 12.26
N TYR A 111 10.35 -18.10 11.88
CA TYR A 111 9.95 -16.95 11.06
C TYR A 111 9.92 -17.26 9.55
N PHE A 112 10.82 -18.12 9.06
CA PHE A 112 10.89 -18.60 7.68
C PHE A 112 9.95 -19.79 7.45
N ASN A 113 8.65 -19.55 7.66
CA ASN A 113 7.64 -20.57 7.41
C ASN A 113 7.34 -20.68 5.91
N LEU A 114 8.29 -21.24 5.15
CA LEU A 114 8.19 -21.48 3.69
C LEU A 114 7.03 -22.42 3.29
N ARG A 115 6.25 -22.91 4.26
CA ARG A 115 5.01 -23.65 4.01
C ARG A 115 4.03 -22.85 3.15
N VAL A 116 3.99 -21.53 3.28
CA VAL A 116 3.13 -20.66 2.47
C VAL A 116 3.57 -20.70 0.99
N PHE A 117 4.87 -20.67 0.72
CA PHE A 117 5.44 -20.78 -0.64
C PHE A 117 5.23 -22.15 -1.30
N ARG A 118 4.89 -23.18 -0.54
CA ARG A 118 4.55 -24.50 -1.07
C ARG A 118 3.16 -24.53 -1.72
N ARG A 119 2.26 -23.59 -1.37
CA ARG A 119 0.96 -23.45 -2.04
C ARG A 119 1.17 -22.84 -3.43
N LYS A 120 0.75 -23.57 -4.47
CA LYS A 120 0.89 -23.12 -5.87
C LYS A 120 0.18 -21.78 -6.12
N THR A 121 -1.01 -21.60 -5.56
CA THR A 121 -1.81 -20.37 -5.69
C THR A 121 -1.09 -19.15 -5.12
N TYR A 122 -0.52 -19.27 -3.92
CA TYR A 122 0.25 -18.20 -3.29
C TYR A 122 1.48 -17.83 -4.11
N ARG A 123 2.23 -18.83 -4.61
CA ARG A 123 3.44 -18.58 -5.40
C ARG A 123 3.14 -17.80 -6.68
N VAL A 124 2.14 -18.24 -7.45
CA VAL A 124 1.73 -17.55 -8.70
C VAL A 124 1.23 -16.14 -8.39
N TRP A 125 0.41 -15.97 -7.35
CA TRP A 125 -0.11 -14.67 -6.94
C TRP A 125 0.99 -13.71 -6.49
N ALA A 126 1.93 -14.18 -5.64
CA ALA A 126 3.03 -13.37 -5.12
C ALA A 126 3.98 -12.88 -6.24
N PHE A 127 4.38 -13.78 -7.14
CA PHE A 127 5.17 -13.39 -8.31
C PHE A 127 4.39 -12.45 -9.25
N GLY A 128 3.09 -12.71 -9.46
CA GLY A 128 2.23 -11.84 -10.26
C GLY A 128 2.15 -10.43 -9.70
N ILE A 129 1.93 -10.27 -8.39
CA ILE A 129 1.95 -8.96 -7.72
C ILE A 129 3.34 -8.31 -7.83
N ALA A 130 4.42 -9.05 -7.58
CA ALA A 130 5.77 -8.50 -7.66
C ALA A 130 6.07 -7.92 -9.05
N THR A 131 5.72 -8.65 -10.12
CA THR A 131 5.85 -8.17 -11.50
C THR A 131 4.94 -6.97 -11.77
N ALA A 132 3.69 -7.00 -11.28
CA ALA A 132 2.74 -5.94 -11.55
C ALA A 132 3.10 -4.62 -10.86
N ILE A 133 3.67 -4.67 -9.65
CA ILE A 133 4.17 -3.49 -8.94
C ILE A 133 5.33 -2.81 -9.68
N LEU A 134 6.17 -3.57 -10.40
CA LEU A 134 7.24 -2.97 -11.22
C LEU A 134 6.67 -2.11 -12.35
N GLY A 135 5.61 -2.58 -13.03
CA GLY A 135 4.94 -1.81 -14.07
C GLY A 135 4.13 -0.63 -13.53
N TYR A 136 3.58 -0.76 -12.32
CA TYR A 136 2.78 0.25 -11.66
C TYR A 136 3.51 1.58 -11.44
N PHE A 137 4.79 1.57 -11.05
CA PHE A 137 5.51 2.82 -10.72
C PHE A 137 5.80 3.72 -11.93
N VAL A 138 5.91 3.14 -13.13
CA VAL A 138 6.30 3.85 -14.35
C VAL A 138 5.35 5.01 -14.69
N PRO A 139 4.03 4.79 -14.85
CA PRO A 139 3.12 5.90 -15.15
C PRO A 139 3.13 6.94 -14.03
N TYR A 140 3.16 6.55 -12.75
CA TYR A 140 3.11 7.51 -11.64
C TYR A 140 4.29 8.47 -11.60
N LEU A 141 5.50 7.99 -11.86
CA LEU A 141 6.71 8.82 -11.84
C LEU A 141 6.82 9.74 -13.06
N HIS A 142 6.33 9.28 -14.21
CA HIS A 142 6.49 10.00 -15.48
C HIS A 142 5.27 10.83 -15.87
N LEU A 143 4.10 10.60 -15.27
CA LEU A 143 2.84 11.26 -15.64
C LEU A 143 2.90 12.78 -15.50
N VAL A 144 3.45 13.29 -14.39
CA VAL A 144 3.56 14.74 -14.16
C VAL A 144 4.38 15.40 -15.26
N LYS A 145 5.54 14.81 -15.57
CA LYS A 145 6.43 15.30 -16.64
C LYS A 145 5.78 15.22 -18.01
N PHE A 146 5.10 14.10 -18.31
CA PHE A 146 4.37 13.90 -19.56
C PHE A 146 3.30 14.97 -19.77
N VAL A 147 2.55 15.33 -18.72
CA VAL A 147 1.52 16.37 -18.79
C VAL A 147 2.14 17.74 -19.00
N GLU A 148 3.25 18.04 -18.33
CA GLU A 148 3.95 19.32 -18.46
C GLU A 148 4.54 19.52 -19.85
N GLU A 149 5.18 18.50 -20.41
CA GLU A 149 5.81 18.59 -21.73
C GLU A 149 4.78 18.61 -22.87
N LYS A 150 3.73 17.79 -22.79
CA LYS A 150 2.77 17.64 -23.89
C LYS A 150 1.72 18.74 -23.93
N PHE A 151 1.30 19.27 -22.78
CA PHE A 151 0.21 20.24 -22.68
C PHE A 151 0.66 21.63 -22.24
N ASN A 152 1.93 21.81 -21.88
CA ASN A 152 2.52 23.08 -21.42
C ASN A 152 1.80 23.68 -20.18
N GLU A 153 1.11 22.83 -19.40
CA GLU A 153 0.21 23.21 -18.30
C GLU A 153 0.83 22.96 -16.93
N LYS A 154 1.96 23.65 -16.65
CA LYS A 154 2.72 23.50 -15.39
C LYS A 154 1.91 23.80 -14.13
N GLU A 155 0.90 24.67 -14.23
CA GLU A 155 0.11 25.07 -13.06
C GLU A 155 -0.98 24.06 -12.68
N LYS A 156 -1.36 23.20 -13.61
CA LYS A 156 -2.44 22.20 -13.46
C LYS A 156 -1.93 20.78 -13.24
N SER A 157 -0.61 20.51 -13.35
CA SER A 157 -0.04 19.17 -13.14
C SER A 157 -0.39 18.56 -11.78
N TRP A 158 -0.45 19.37 -10.72
CA TRP A 158 -0.84 18.90 -9.38
C TRP A 158 -2.30 18.42 -9.31
N ILE A 159 -3.18 18.95 -10.17
CA ILE A 159 -4.60 18.55 -10.23
C ILE A 159 -4.68 17.08 -10.66
N VAL A 160 -3.81 16.65 -11.57
CA VAL A 160 -3.74 15.26 -12.02
C VAL A 160 -3.41 14.31 -10.87
N LEU A 161 -2.41 14.65 -10.06
CA LEU A 161 -2.06 13.89 -8.85
C LEU A 161 -3.21 13.90 -7.83
N ALA A 162 -3.89 15.04 -7.65
CA ALA A 162 -5.03 15.16 -6.76
C ALA A 162 -6.22 14.30 -7.24
N CYS A 163 -6.52 14.28 -8.54
CA CYS A 163 -7.56 13.45 -9.15
C CYS A 163 -7.27 11.96 -8.96
N ILE A 164 -6.03 11.52 -9.20
CA ILE A 164 -5.63 10.13 -8.97
C ILE A 164 -5.79 9.77 -7.49
N GLY A 165 -5.25 10.60 -6.59
CA GLY A 165 -5.32 10.36 -5.14
C GLY A 165 -6.76 10.33 -4.62
N ALA A 166 -7.61 11.26 -5.06
CA ALA A 166 -9.01 11.31 -4.68
C ALA A 166 -9.78 10.08 -5.18
N MET A 167 -9.60 9.72 -6.45
CA MET A 167 -10.30 8.58 -7.03
C MET A 167 -9.76 7.23 -6.54
N SER A 168 -8.47 7.16 -6.18
CA SER A 168 -7.88 6.03 -5.46
C SER A 168 -8.51 5.88 -4.07
N GLY A 169 -8.74 6.98 -3.35
CA GLY A 169 -9.51 6.96 -2.11
C GLY A 169 -10.93 6.40 -2.29
N VAL A 170 -11.66 6.86 -3.31
CA VAL A 170 -12.99 6.33 -3.65
C VAL A 170 -12.91 4.84 -4.00
N GLY A 171 -11.93 4.43 -4.80
CA GLY A 171 -11.70 3.03 -5.16
C GLY A 171 -11.46 2.14 -3.95
N ARG A 172 -10.71 2.63 -2.95
CA ARG A 172 -10.44 1.91 -1.69
C ARG A 172 -11.69 1.79 -0.81
N LEU A 173 -12.51 2.86 -0.73
CA LEU A 173 -13.78 2.85 0.00
C LEU A 173 -14.81 1.90 -0.62
N VAL A 174 -14.90 1.87 -1.95
CA VAL A 174 -15.85 1.02 -2.68
C VAL A 174 -15.41 -0.44 -2.69
N SER A 175 -14.12 -0.70 -2.90
CA SER A 175 -13.58 -2.06 -2.99
C SER A 175 -13.55 -2.80 -1.65
N GLY A 176 -13.45 -2.09 -0.53
CA GLY A 176 -13.44 -2.71 0.80
C GLY A 176 -14.68 -3.58 1.06
N PRO A 177 -15.90 -3.02 1.02
CA PRO A 177 -17.14 -3.79 1.13
C PRO A 177 -17.31 -4.85 0.03
N ILE A 178 -16.91 -4.55 -1.22
CA ILE A 178 -16.97 -5.53 -2.33
C ILE A 178 -16.10 -6.76 -2.02
N SER A 179 -14.92 -6.54 -1.44
CA SER A 179 -14.03 -7.62 -1.03
C SER A 179 -14.58 -8.46 0.13
N ASP A 180 -15.47 -7.91 0.94
CA ASP A 180 -16.14 -8.67 2.01
C ASP A 180 -17.35 -9.46 1.48
N LEU A 181 -17.99 -9.00 0.41
CA LEU A 181 -19.13 -9.67 -0.24
C LEU A 181 -18.73 -10.88 -1.08
N ILE A 182 -17.54 -10.85 -1.71
CA ILE A 182 -17.07 -11.92 -2.58
C ILE A 182 -16.34 -12.98 -1.74
N PRO A 183 -16.85 -14.22 -1.62
CA PRO A 183 -16.19 -15.25 -0.83
C PRO A 183 -15.01 -15.90 -1.59
N GLY A 184 -13.89 -16.06 -0.89
CA GLY A 184 -12.76 -16.90 -1.27
C GLY A 184 -11.90 -16.39 -2.44
N LEU A 185 -11.21 -17.32 -3.10
CA LEU A 185 -10.22 -17.06 -4.15
C LEU A 185 -10.75 -16.31 -5.38
N LYS A 186 -12.06 -16.10 -5.49
CA LYS A 186 -12.67 -15.28 -6.55
C LYS A 186 -12.20 -13.83 -6.52
N LYS A 187 -11.77 -13.33 -5.35
CA LYS A 187 -11.15 -12.01 -5.17
C LYS A 187 -9.93 -11.80 -6.07
N ILE A 188 -9.18 -12.87 -6.37
CA ILE A 188 -8.01 -12.81 -7.24
C ILE A 188 -8.40 -12.38 -8.66
N TYR A 189 -9.54 -12.86 -9.20
CA TYR A 189 -9.99 -12.44 -10.52
C TYR A 189 -10.35 -10.97 -10.57
N LEU A 190 -10.97 -10.45 -9.49
CA LEU A 190 -11.26 -9.03 -9.37
C LEU A 190 -9.97 -8.19 -9.34
N GLN A 191 -8.96 -8.66 -8.62
CA GLN A 191 -7.64 -8.03 -8.57
C GLN A 191 -6.95 -8.04 -9.95
N VAL A 192 -7.00 -9.16 -10.68
CA VAL A 192 -6.42 -9.29 -12.02
C VAL A 192 -7.16 -8.40 -13.02
N ALA A 193 -8.49 -8.37 -12.99
CA ALA A 193 -9.29 -7.50 -13.85
C ALA A 193 -8.92 -6.02 -13.66
N SER A 194 -8.69 -5.60 -12.41
CA SER A 194 -8.26 -4.24 -12.09
C SER A 194 -6.89 -3.91 -12.66
N PHE A 195 -5.96 -4.87 -12.63
CA PHE A 195 -4.64 -4.69 -13.24
C PHE A 195 -4.68 -4.61 -14.75
N ILE A 196 -5.51 -5.44 -15.40
CA ILE A 196 -5.68 -5.38 -16.85
C ILE A 196 -6.26 -4.01 -17.23
N THR A 197 -7.31 -3.56 -16.55
CA THR A 197 -7.88 -2.23 -16.78
C THR A 197 -6.85 -1.13 -16.52
N LEU A 198 -6.06 -1.21 -15.45
CA LEU A 198 -4.98 -0.26 -15.18
C LEU A 198 -3.96 -0.20 -16.33
N GLY A 199 -3.54 -1.36 -16.86
CA GLY A 199 -2.63 -1.44 -18.00
C GLY A 199 -3.22 -0.84 -19.28
N VAL A 200 -4.49 -1.13 -19.57
CA VAL A 200 -5.22 -0.55 -20.73
C VAL A 200 -5.31 0.98 -20.59
N MET A 201 -5.67 1.48 -19.41
CA MET A 201 -5.75 2.92 -19.16
C MET A 201 -4.38 3.61 -19.29
N CYS A 202 -3.28 2.95 -18.91
CA CYS A 202 -1.94 3.47 -19.14
C CYS A 202 -1.60 3.59 -20.64
N MET A 203 -2.05 2.66 -21.47
CA MET A 203 -1.87 2.76 -22.93
C MET A 203 -2.72 3.88 -23.53
N MET A 204 -3.96 4.05 -23.05
CA MET A 204 -4.85 5.15 -23.47
C MET A 204 -4.30 6.52 -23.07
N LEU A 205 -3.61 6.62 -21.93
CA LEU A 205 -2.97 7.85 -21.48
C LEU A 205 -2.00 8.41 -22.52
N LEU A 206 -1.19 7.56 -23.14
CA LEU A 206 -0.22 7.96 -24.17
C LEU A 206 -0.89 8.52 -25.43
N GLN A 207 -2.10 8.06 -25.73
CA GLN A 207 -2.89 8.46 -26.91
C GLN A 207 -3.69 9.75 -26.70
N CYS A 208 -3.79 10.26 -25.47
CA CYS A 208 -4.57 11.46 -25.19
C CYS A 208 -3.94 12.71 -25.83
N GLN A 209 -4.72 13.43 -26.64
CA GLN A 209 -4.33 14.68 -27.29
C GLN A 209 -4.93 15.93 -26.63
N ALA A 210 -5.81 15.74 -25.64
CA ALA A 210 -6.45 16.82 -24.90
C ALA A 210 -6.28 16.61 -23.38
N PHE A 211 -6.11 17.72 -22.65
CA PHE A 211 -5.94 17.70 -21.19
C PHE A 211 -7.15 17.10 -20.46
N SER A 212 -8.37 17.35 -20.95
CA SER A 212 -9.60 16.74 -20.40
C SER A 212 -9.57 15.21 -20.48
N GLY A 213 -9.06 14.64 -21.58
CA GLY A 213 -8.92 13.19 -21.73
C GLY A 213 -7.95 12.59 -20.71
N VAL A 214 -6.85 13.29 -20.42
CA VAL A 214 -5.89 12.88 -19.39
C VAL A 214 -6.55 12.82 -18.01
N ILE A 215 -7.35 13.83 -17.64
CA ILE A 215 -8.06 13.84 -16.36
C ILE A 215 -8.98 12.62 -16.25
N VAL A 216 -9.78 12.34 -17.27
CA VAL A 216 -10.70 11.19 -17.29
C VAL A 216 -9.94 9.88 -17.10
N VAL A 217 -8.86 9.67 -17.86
CA VAL A 217 -8.01 8.48 -17.73
C VAL A 217 -7.39 8.40 -16.33
N CYS A 218 -6.95 9.51 -15.76
CA CYS A 218 -6.37 9.57 -14.41
C CYS A 218 -7.38 9.23 -13.31
N LEU A 219 -8.65 9.60 -13.46
CA LEU A 219 -9.71 9.17 -12.56
C LEU A 219 -9.86 7.64 -12.61
N PHE A 220 -9.98 7.05 -13.80
CA PHE A 220 -10.09 5.60 -13.94
C PHE A 220 -8.86 4.85 -13.44
N LEU A 221 -7.66 5.39 -13.67
CA LEU A 221 -6.40 4.86 -13.14
C LEU A 221 -6.40 4.83 -11.61
N GLY A 222 -6.78 5.94 -10.97
CA GLY A 222 -6.88 6.03 -9.52
C GLY A 222 -7.92 5.04 -8.97
N LEU A 223 -9.10 4.95 -9.57
CA LEU A 223 -10.14 4.00 -9.15
C LEU A 223 -9.63 2.55 -9.17
N CYS A 224 -8.98 2.14 -10.27
CA CYS A 224 -8.47 0.78 -10.44
C CYS A 224 -7.30 0.47 -9.50
N GLU A 225 -6.41 1.44 -9.29
CA GLU A 225 -5.34 1.35 -8.30
C GLU A 225 -5.91 1.13 -6.89
N GLY A 226 -6.87 1.96 -6.49
CA GLY A 226 -7.50 1.88 -5.17
C GLY A 226 -8.12 0.50 -4.93
N LEU A 227 -8.80 -0.04 -5.95
CA LEU A 227 -9.41 -1.37 -5.88
C LEU A 227 -8.37 -2.48 -5.74
N PHE A 228 -7.26 -2.41 -6.50
CA PHE A 228 -6.16 -3.35 -6.40
C PHE A 228 -5.54 -3.38 -4.99
N ILE A 229 -5.19 -2.22 -4.45
CA ILE A 229 -4.46 -2.10 -3.17
C ILE A 229 -5.30 -2.62 -2.00
N THR A 230 -6.59 -2.27 -1.95
CA THR A 230 -7.46 -2.69 -0.84
C THR A 230 -7.73 -4.19 -0.83
N ILE A 231 -7.82 -4.83 -2.00
CA ILE A 231 -8.10 -6.26 -2.15
C ILE A 231 -6.86 -7.14 -1.84
N MET A 232 -5.65 -6.59 -1.98
CA MET A 232 -4.40 -7.32 -1.74
C MET A 232 -4.31 -7.90 -0.32
N ALA A 233 -4.64 -7.12 0.72
CA ALA A 233 -4.53 -7.59 2.10
C ALA A 233 -5.53 -8.72 2.43
N PRO A 234 -6.84 -8.62 2.13
CA PRO A 234 -7.79 -9.73 2.27
C PRO A 234 -7.35 -11.02 1.57
N ILE A 235 -6.79 -10.92 0.36
CA ILE A 235 -6.28 -12.10 -0.35
C ILE A 235 -5.08 -12.71 0.37
N ALA A 236 -4.15 -11.88 0.85
CA ALA A 236 -3.00 -12.35 1.61
C ALA A 236 -3.39 -13.11 2.89
N PHE A 237 -4.49 -12.70 3.55
CA PHE A 237 -5.00 -13.39 4.74
C PHE A 237 -5.75 -14.69 4.43
N GLU A 238 -6.29 -14.86 3.22
CA GLU A 238 -7.04 -16.07 2.81
C GLU A 238 -6.16 -17.16 2.18
N LEU A 239 -4.95 -16.83 1.71
CA LEU A 239 -4.00 -17.75 1.04
C LEU A 239 -3.10 -18.52 2.03
#